data_AF-A0A8J7WP06-F1
#
_entry.id   AF-A0A8J7WP06-F1
#
_cell.length_a   1.000
_cell.length_b   1.000
_cell.length_c   1.000
_cell.angle_alpha   90.00
_cell.angle_beta   90.00
_cell.angle_gamma   90.00
#
_symmetry.space_group_name_H-M   'P 1'
#
loop_
_entity.id
_entity.type
_entity.pdbx_description
1 polymer ?
#
loop_
_entity_poly.entity_id
_entity_poly.type
_entity_poly.pdbx_seq_one_letter_code
_entity_poly.pdbx_strand_id
1 'polypeptide(L)'
;MVPAGLRGPLRSSVVYGYNGDDSGGGQVLQPSLADAVRAFASGAISPEDFHAVFTTCKVYCPRGERPGFLALHDTPQPVIPMFSSLVELRRYSGEQSRYFTVTGAEVLDLLPTGYGIVLDLEGEHRVVFDAQAIDQMIDYTMKRMYG
;
A
#
# COMPACT_ATOMS: atom_id res chain seq x y z
N MET A 1 -8.97 -39.42 54.99
CA MET A 1 -7.80 -38.68 54.45
C MET A 1 -8.07 -38.47 52.96
N VAL A 2 -8.10 -37.22 52.50
CA VAL A 2 -8.67 -36.69 51.23
C VAL A 2 -7.51 -35.95 50.50
N PRO A 3 -7.44 -35.75 49.16
CA PRO A 3 -7.91 -36.53 47.99
C PRO A 3 -7.03 -36.38 46.70
N ALA A 4 -7.60 -36.81 45.57
CA ALA A 4 -7.59 -36.18 44.22
C ALA A 4 -6.52 -36.55 43.18
N GLY A 5 -7.02 -37.08 42.05
CA GLY A 5 -6.28 -37.26 40.79
C GLY A 5 -7.24 -37.31 39.60
N LEU A 6 -7.90 -36.19 39.29
CA LEU A 6 -8.64 -35.98 38.04
C LEU A 6 -7.68 -35.35 37.02
N ARG A 7 -7.23 -36.14 36.03
CA ARG A 7 -6.48 -35.63 34.87
C ARG A 7 -7.46 -35.09 33.83
N GLY A 8 -7.57 -33.77 33.73
CA GLY A 8 -8.17 -33.06 32.60
C GLY A 8 -7.23 -33.00 31.40
N PRO A 9 -7.73 -32.59 30.21
CA PRO A 9 -6.95 -32.60 28.97
C PRO A 9 -5.91 -31.47 28.91
N LEU A 10 -4.78 -31.78 28.28
CA LEU A 10 -3.68 -30.86 27.97
C LEU A 10 -4.19 -29.71 27.07
N ARG A 11 -4.28 -28.51 27.64
CA ARG A 11 -4.44 -27.27 26.87
C ARG A 11 -3.06 -26.79 26.41
N SER A 12 -2.93 -26.63 25.09
CA SER A 12 -1.85 -25.91 24.42
C SER A 12 -1.71 -24.51 24.99
N SER A 13 -0.50 -24.18 25.44
CA SER A 13 -0.12 -22.83 25.87
C SER A 13 0.85 -22.24 24.85
N VAL A 14 0.35 -21.40 23.94
CA VAL A 14 1.18 -20.42 23.25
C VAL A 14 1.29 -19.21 24.17
N VAL A 15 2.45 -19.03 24.77
CA VAL A 15 2.78 -17.86 25.59
C VAL A 15 3.26 -16.76 24.65
N TYR A 16 2.43 -15.76 24.38
CA TYR A 16 2.90 -14.44 23.99
C TYR A 16 3.12 -13.65 25.28
N GLY A 17 4.37 -13.45 25.65
CA GLY A 17 4.74 -12.51 26.71
C GLY A 17 4.73 -11.09 26.16
N TYR A 18 3.83 -10.26 26.69
CA TYR A 18 4.03 -8.82 26.79
C TYR A 18 3.95 -8.49 28.27
N ASN A 19 5.09 -8.17 28.89
CA ASN A 19 5.13 -7.50 30.18
C ASN A 19 5.52 -6.05 29.90
N GLY A 20 4.63 -5.14 30.28
CA GLY A 20 4.81 -3.71 30.15
C GLY A 20 3.45 -3.02 30.13
N ASP A 21 2.84 -2.91 31.30
CA ASP A 21 1.70 -2.02 31.53
C ASP A 21 2.10 -0.58 31.14
N ASP A 22 1.38 0.04 30.20
CA ASP A 22 0.92 1.43 30.35
C ASP A 22 -0.13 1.80 29.30
N SER A 23 -1.30 2.23 29.78
CA SER A 23 -2.26 3.14 29.16
C SER A 23 -2.90 2.81 27.80
N GLY A 24 -4.23 2.61 27.82
CA GLY A 24 -5.10 2.45 26.66
C GLY A 24 -5.19 3.70 25.76
N GLY A 25 -4.21 3.87 24.89
CA GLY A 25 -4.35 4.65 23.67
C GLY A 25 -4.87 3.73 22.58
N GLY A 26 -6.12 3.94 22.12
CA GLY A 26 -6.58 3.30 20.89
C GLY A 26 -5.59 3.67 19.77
N GLN A 27 -4.83 2.69 19.29
CA GLN A 27 -3.94 2.89 18.16
C GLN A 27 -4.83 3.34 17.00
N VAL A 28 -4.75 4.62 16.65
CA VAL A 28 -5.43 5.15 15.46
C VAL A 28 -4.87 4.35 14.30
N LEU A 29 -5.65 3.40 13.80
CA LEU A 29 -5.30 2.58 12.65
C LEU A 29 -5.14 3.55 11.49
N GLN A 30 -3.89 3.84 11.12
CA GLN A 30 -3.62 4.59 9.90
C GLN A 30 -4.28 3.83 8.75
N PRO A 31 -5.04 4.51 7.87
CA PRO A 31 -5.75 3.83 6.79
C PRO A 31 -4.74 3.12 5.89
N SER A 32 -5.04 1.88 5.52
CA SER A 32 -4.19 1.16 4.57
C SER A 32 -4.30 1.81 3.18
N LEU A 33 -3.28 1.62 2.33
CA LEU A 33 -3.36 2.10 0.95
C LEU A 33 -4.55 1.48 0.20
N ALA A 34 -4.89 0.23 0.48
CA ALA A 34 -6.04 -0.43 -0.15
C ALA A 34 -7.37 0.25 0.24
N ASP A 35 -7.51 0.66 1.50
CA ASP A 35 -8.68 1.42 1.95
C ASP A 35 -8.73 2.80 1.31
N ALA A 36 -7.60 3.48 1.19
CA ALA A 36 -7.51 4.77 0.53
C ALA A 36 -7.85 4.68 -0.97
N VAL A 37 -7.35 3.67 -1.67
CA VAL A 37 -7.68 3.41 -3.09
C VAL A 37 -9.18 3.20 -3.26
N ARG A 38 -9.79 2.36 -2.44
CA ARG A 38 -11.25 2.13 -2.43
C ARG A 38 -12.03 3.41 -2.14
N ALA A 39 -11.64 4.14 -1.09
CA ALA A 39 -12.31 5.37 -0.69
C ALA A 39 -12.19 6.44 -1.79
N PHE A 40 -11.02 6.56 -2.41
CA PHE A 40 -10.79 7.52 -3.49
C PHE A 40 -11.56 7.14 -4.76
N ALA A 41 -11.54 5.87 -5.18
CA ALA A 41 -12.29 5.38 -6.34
C ALA A 41 -13.81 5.57 -6.20
N SER A 42 -14.33 5.58 -4.97
CA SER A 42 -15.75 5.85 -4.67
C SER A 42 -16.06 7.34 -4.41
N GLY A 43 -15.05 8.22 -4.45
CA GLY A 43 -15.21 9.65 -4.17
C GLY A 43 -15.42 10.00 -2.69
N ALA A 44 -15.14 9.06 -1.78
CA ALA A 44 -15.31 9.25 -0.34
C ALA A 44 -14.19 10.10 0.31
N ILE A 45 -13.04 10.24 -0.36
CA ILE A 45 -11.95 11.12 0.06
C ILE A 45 -11.48 12.00 -1.10
N SER A 46 -10.93 13.17 -0.77
CA SER A 46 -10.39 14.11 -1.75
C SER A 46 -9.07 13.61 -2.35
N PRO A 47 -8.64 14.14 -3.52
CA PRO A 47 -7.30 13.90 -4.05
C PRO A 47 -6.19 14.27 -3.07
N GLU A 48 -6.35 15.34 -2.29
CA GLU A 48 -5.39 15.81 -1.30
C GLU A 48 -5.26 14.84 -0.12
N ASP A 49 -6.39 14.31 0.37
CA ASP A 49 -6.41 13.29 1.43
C ASP A 49 -5.80 11.98 0.93
N PHE A 50 -6.15 11.57 -0.30
CA PHE A 50 -5.55 10.40 -0.93
C PHE A 50 -4.03 10.58 -1.06
N HIS A 51 -3.57 11.74 -1.55
CA HIS A 51 -2.15 12.06 -1.67
C HIS A 51 -1.42 11.95 -0.32
N ALA A 52 -2.01 12.46 0.76
CA ALA A 52 -1.44 12.37 2.11
C ALA A 52 -1.27 10.92 2.58
N VAL A 53 -2.24 10.04 2.29
CA VAL A 53 -2.13 8.61 2.62
C VAL A 53 -1.13 7.92 1.70
N PHE A 54 -1.23 8.13 0.39
CA PHE A 54 -0.39 7.51 -0.63
C PHE A 54 1.09 7.75 -0.36
N THR A 55 1.48 9.00 -0.12
CA THR A 55 2.88 9.39 0.10
C THR A 55 3.55 8.65 1.27
N THR A 56 2.79 8.29 2.30
CA THR A 56 3.31 7.61 3.50
C THR A 56 3.21 6.08 3.42
N CYS A 57 2.34 5.56 2.56
CA CYS A 57 2.11 4.13 2.43
C CYS A 57 3.16 3.43 1.57
N LYS A 58 3.39 2.15 1.87
CA LYS A 58 4.13 1.26 0.99
C LYS A 58 3.28 0.91 -0.23
N VAL A 59 3.94 0.90 -1.38
CA VAL A 59 3.39 0.52 -2.68
C VAL A 59 4.17 -0.68 -3.20
N TYR A 60 3.48 -1.67 -3.75
CA TYR A 60 4.08 -2.86 -4.33
C TYR A 60 4.25 -2.68 -5.84
N CYS A 61 5.48 -2.79 -6.32
CA CYS A 61 5.81 -2.60 -7.73
C CYS A 61 6.30 -3.92 -8.33
N PRO A 62 5.70 -4.42 -9.43
CA PRO A 62 6.23 -5.58 -10.14
C PRO A 62 7.67 -5.33 -10.59
N ARG A 63 8.51 -6.35 -10.44
CA ARG A 63 9.94 -6.28 -10.78
C ARG A 63 10.23 -7.11 -12.03
N GLY A 64 10.80 -6.46 -13.04
CA GLY A 64 11.36 -7.15 -14.20
C GLY A 64 12.73 -7.75 -13.93
N GLU A 65 13.40 -8.13 -15.01
CA GLU A 65 14.80 -8.59 -14.98
C GLU A 65 15.78 -7.41 -14.81
N ARG A 66 15.45 -6.24 -15.38
CA ARG A 66 16.25 -5.01 -15.21
C ARG A 66 15.73 -4.19 -14.03
N PRO A 67 16.62 -3.54 -13.26
CA PRO A 67 16.20 -2.60 -12.22
C PRO A 67 15.36 -1.46 -12.78
N GLY A 68 14.36 -1.02 -12.00
CA GLY A 68 13.48 0.09 -12.34
C GLY A 68 12.00 -0.30 -12.36
N PHE A 69 11.15 0.72 -12.58
CA PHE A 69 9.72 0.52 -12.76
C PHE A 69 9.44 -0.16 -14.10
N LEU A 70 8.49 -1.10 -14.10
CA LEU A 70 7.94 -1.67 -15.32
C LEU A 70 6.85 -0.76 -15.85
N ALA A 71 7.00 -0.25 -17.06
CA ALA A 71 5.97 0.57 -17.70
C ALA A 71 5.17 -0.24 -18.72
N LEU A 72 3.87 -0.01 -18.75
CA LEU A 72 2.96 -0.47 -19.79
C LEU A 72 2.97 0.55 -20.93
N HIS A 73 3.25 0.09 -22.14
CA HIS A 73 3.47 0.94 -23.33
C HIS A 73 2.37 0.78 -24.39
N ASP A 74 1.38 -0.06 -24.12
CA ASP A 74 0.20 -0.31 -24.96
C ASP A 74 -0.90 0.75 -24.78
N THR A 75 -0.67 1.75 -23.92
CA THR A 75 -1.56 2.88 -23.68
C THR A 75 -1.03 4.16 -24.36
N PRO A 76 -1.91 5.09 -24.79
CA PRO A 76 -1.50 6.37 -25.40
C PRO A 76 -0.54 7.21 -24.54
N GLN A 77 -0.63 7.06 -23.22
CA GLN A 77 0.34 7.59 -22.25
C GLN A 77 0.87 6.43 -21.43
N PRO A 78 2.20 6.29 -21.27
CA PRO A 78 2.77 5.16 -20.55
C PRO A 78 2.40 5.24 -19.06
N VAL A 79 2.01 4.10 -18.49
CA VAL A 79 1.65 4.00 -17.07
C VAL A 79 2.47 2.95 -16.37
N ILE A 80 2.77 3.18 -15.10
CA ILE A 80 3.44 2.22 -14.24
C ILE A 80 2.39 1.54 -13.34
N PRO A 81 2.22 0.20 -13.43
CA PRO A 81 1.30 -0.51 -12.57
C PRO A 81 1.90 -0.66 -11.17
N MET A 82 1.09 -0.33 -10.19
CA MET A 82 1.40 -0.32 -8.78
C MET A 82 0.25 -0.95 -8.01
N PHE A 83 0.55 -1.53 -6.85
CA PHE A 83 -0.44 -2.31 -6.11
C PHE A 83 -0.47 -1.88 -4.65
N SER A 84 -1.68 -1.75 -4.12
CA SER A 84 -1.95 -1.38 -2.73
C SER A 84 -1.67 -2.52 -1.77
N SER A 85 -1.63 -3.76 -2.27
CA SER A 85 -1.36 -4.96 -1.49
C SER A 85 -0.73 -6.08 -2.32
N LEU A 86 -0.14 -7.08 -1.65
CA LEU A 86 0.33 -8.30 -2.29
C LEU A 86 -0.79 -9.13 -2.93
N VAL A 87 -2.03 -9.01 -2.42
CA VAL A 87 -3.18 -9.72 -3.00
C VAL A 87 -3.45 -9.18 -4.40
N GLU A 88 -3.53 -7.85 -4.55
CA GLU A 88 -3.75 -7.21 -5.85
C GLU A 88 -2.57 -7.44 -6.81
N LEU A 89 -1.32 -7.34 -6.32
CA LEU A 89 -0.14 -7.67 -7.12
C LEU A 89 -0.20 -9.09 -7.69
N ARG A 90 -0.56 -10.08 -6.85
CA ARG A 90 -0.61 -11.50 -7.25
C ARG A 90 -1.76 -11.80 -8.20
N ARG A 91 -2.88 -11.07 -8.10
CA ARG A 91 -3.95 -11.14 -9.11
C ARG A 91 -3.44 -10.72 -10.48
N TYR A 92 -2.64 -9.66 -10.53
CA TYR A 92 -2.06 -9.16 -11.78
C TYR A 92 -0.92 -10.03 -12.33
N SER A 93 0.03 -10.43 -11.47
CA SER A 93 1.33 -10.99 -11.91
C SER A 93 1.59 -12.44 -11.48
N GLY A 94 0.61 -13.09 -10.85
CA GLY A 94 0.69 -14.46 -10.35
C GLY A 94 1.40 -14.58 -9.00
N GLU A 95 1.33 -15.77 -8.39
CA GLU A 95 1.81 -16.02 -7.02
C GLU A 95 3.33 -15.91 -6.87
N GLN A 96 4.09 -16.25 -7.92
CA GLN A 96 5.56 -16.24 -7.93
C GLN A 96 6.14 -14.90 -8.42
N SER A 97 5.31 -13.86 -8.50
CA SER A 97 5.72 -12.54 -8.96
C SER A 97 6.86 -11.98 -8.12
N ARG A 98 7.89 -11.50 -8.81
CA ARG A 98 8.96 -10.72 -8.20
C ARG A 98 8.47 -9.28 -8.07
N TYR A 99 8.76 -8.65 -6.94
CA TYR A 99 8.38 -7.28 -6.68
C TYR A 99 9.42 -6.58 -5.81
N PHE A 100 9.31 -5.26 -5.75
CA PHE A 100 9.95 -4.43 -4.74
C PHE A 100 8.90 -3.52 -4.10
N THR A 101 9.26 -2.91 -2.97
CA THR A 101 8.40 -1.97 -2.25
C THR A 101 9.12 -0.67 -2.01
N VAL A 102 8.40 0.42 -2.24
CA VAL A 102 8.81 1.80 -1.97
C VAL A 102 7.62 2.52 -1.34
N THR A 103 7.85 3.67 -0.74
CA THR A 103 6.78 4.58 -0.30
C THR A 103 6.18 5.33 -1.49
N GLY A 104 4.96 5.84 -1.37
CA GLY A 104 4.40 6.71 -2.40
C GLY A 104 5.22 7.98 -2.61
N ALA A 105 5.88 8.51 -1.57
CA ALA A 105 6.79 9.64 -1.72
C ALA A 105 8.02 9.30 -2.59
N GLU A 106 8.65 8.14 -2.34
CA GLU A 106 9.75 7.65 -3.18
C GLU A 106 9.28 7.35 -4.62
N VAL A 107 8.04 6.89 -4.80
CA VAL A 107 7.46 6.78 -6.15
C VAL A 107 7.45 8.14 -6.84
N LEU A 108 6.88 9.17 -6.21
CA LEU A 108 6.80 10.51 -6.81
C LEU A 108 8.18 11.11 -7.12
N ASP A 109 9.19 10.80 -6.30
CA ASP A 109 10.58 11.23 -6.52
C ASP A 109 11.27 10.48 -7.69
N LEU A 110 10.93 9.20 -7.88
CA LEU A 110 11.59 8.32 -8.86
C LEU A 110 10.86 8.21 -10.21
N LEU A 111 9.61 8.68 -10.30
CA LEU A 111 8.82 8.57 -11.52
C LEU A 111 9.43 9.41 -12.65
N PRO A 112 9.65 8.84 -13.85
CA PRO A 112 10.08 9.62 -14.99
C PRO A 112 8.97 10.58 -15.45
N THR A 113 9.35 11.79 -15.86
CA THR A 113 8.40 12.77 -16.43
C THR A 113 7.62 12.19 -17.59
N GLY A 114 6.32 12.49 -17.66
CA GLY A 114 5.43 12.01 -18.73
C GLY A 114 4.83 10.61 -18.49
N TYR A 115 5.10 10.00 -17.34
CA TYR A 115 4.47 8.74 -16.93
C TYR A 115 3.32 8.97 -15.96
N GLY A 116 2.23 8.24 -16.17
CA GLY A 116 1.18 8.07 -15.18
C GLY A 116 1.42 6.85 -14.30
N ILE A 117 0.54 6.64 -13.32
CA ILE A 117 0.47 5.40 -12.55
C ILE A 117 -0.93 4.81 -12.63
N VAL A 118 -1.00 3.49 -12.48
CA VAL A 118 -2.26 2.80 -12.25
C VAL A 118 -2.14 1.96 -10.99
N LEU A 119 -3.07 2.17 -10.06
CA LEU A 119 -3.19 1.40 -8.84
C LEU A 119 -4.22 0.30 -9.01
N ASP A 120 -3.85 -0.92 -8.60
CA ASP A 120 -4.69 -2.11 -8.55
C ASP A 120 -5.38 -2.40 -9.90
N LEU A 121 -4.57 -2.59 -10.95
CA LEU A 121 -5.03 -2.70 -12.34
C LEU A 121 -6.13 -3.75 -12.57
N GLU A 122 -6.03 -4.91 -11.92
CA GLU A 122 -7.01 -6.02 -11.96
C GLU A 122 -7.99 -6.00 -10.76
N GLY A 123 -7.87 -4.98 -9.90
CA GLY A 123 -8.67 -4.83 -8.70
C GLY A 123 -10.03 -4.19 -8.99
N GLU A 124 -10.97 -4.37 -8.06
CA GLU A 124 -12.32 -3.79 -8.16
C GLU A 124 -12.31 -2.26 -8.14
N HIS A 125 -11.34 -1.66 -7.45
CA HIS A 125 -11.21 -0.22 -7.27
C HIS A 125 -9.98 0.34 -7.98
N ARG A 126 -9.83 0.01 -9.26
CA ARG A 126 -8.74 0.53 -10.09
C ARG A 126 -8.76 2.07 -10.11
N VAL A 127 -7.60 2.68 -9.85
CA VAL A 127 -7.40 4.13 -9.96
C VAL A 127 -6.27 4.41 -10.95
N VAL A 128 -6.48 5.39 -11.83
CA VAL A 128 -5.48 5.83 -12.81
C VAL A 128 -5.18 7.30 -12.57
N PHE A 129 -3.90 7.64 -12.43
CA PHE A 129 -3.42 9.01 -12.48
C PHE A 129 -2.61 9.16 -13.75
N ASP A 130 -3.01 10.08 -14.62
CA ASP A 130 -2.21 10.43 -15.80
C ASP A 130 -0.96 11.22 -15.39
N ALA A 131 -0.07 11.46 -16.36
CA ALA A 131 1.17 12.18 -16.10
C ALA A 131 0.94 13.59 -15.54
N GLN A 132 -0.13 14.26 -15.97
CA GLN A 132 -0.46 15.61 -15.49
C GLN A 132 -0.89 15.59 -14.03
N ALA A 133 -1.69 14.60 -13.62
CA ALA A 133 -2.05 14.41 -12.23
C ALA A 133 -0.83 14.09 -11.36
N ILE A 134 0.11 13.29 -11.86
CA ILE A 134 1.39 13.03 -11.17
C ILE A 134 2.19 14.31 -10.98
N ASP A 135 2.33 15.13 -12.03
CA ASP A 135 3.04 16.41 -11.94
C ASP A 135 2.40 17.33 -10.88
N GLN A 136 1.07 17.36 -10.80
CA GLN A 136 0.34 18.12 -9.76
C GLN A 136 0.59 17.59 -8.34
N MET A 137 0.68 16.27 -8.16
CA MET A 137 1.01 15.64 -6.88
C MET A 137 2.44 15.98 -6.43
N ILE A 138 3.40 15.98 -7.37
CA ILE A 138 4.78 16.39 -7.13
C ILE A 138 4.84 17.87 -6.72
N ASP A 139 4.17 18.74 -7.47
CA ASP A 139 4.10 20.18 -7.16
C ASP A 139 3.49 20.45 -5.78
N TYR A 140 2.44 19.73 -5.42
CA TYR A 140 1.82 19.82 -4.10
C TYR A 140 2.80 19.40 -2.99
N THR A 141 3.55 18.33 -3.20
CA THR A 141 4.58 17.87 -2.26
C THR A 141 5.67 18.92 -2.08
N MET A 142 6.16 19.51 -3.17
CA MET A 142 7.20 20.54 -3.14
C MET A 142 6.73 21.81 -2.43
N LYS A 143 5.52 22.29 -2.72
CA LYS A 143 4.92 23.45 -2.03
C LYS A 143 4.78 23.22 -0.54
N ARG A 144 4.49 21.99 -0.09
CA ARG A 144 4.35 21.69 1.34
C ARG A 144 5.69 21.64 2.08
N MET A 145 6.76 21.24 1.39
CA MET A 145 8.10 21.10 2.00
C MET A 145 8.88 22.42 2.01
N TYR A 146 8.67 23.29 1.02
CA TYR A 146 9.48 24.49 0.81
C TYR A 146 8.67 25.80 0.72
N GLY A 147 7.34 25.73 0.83
CA GLY A 147 6.44 26.89 0.77
C GLY A 147 6.05 27.44 2.13
#